data_AF-A0A2W4I7B9-F1
#
_entry.id   AF-A0A2W4I7B9-F1
#
_cell.length_a   1.000
_cell.length_b   1.000
_cell.length_c   1.000
_cell.angle_alpha   90.00
_cell.angle_beta   90.00
_cell.angle_gamma   90.00
#
_symmetry.space_group_name_H-M   'P 1'
#
loop_
_entity.id
_entity.type
_entity.pdbx_description
1 polymer ?
#
loop_
_entity_poly.entity_id
_entity_poly.type
_entity_poly.pdbx_seq_one_letter_code
_entity_poly.pdbx_strand_id
1 'polypeptide(L)'
;MIKKAASAHARLVASDLLHAIKNERTVQIMLLILILSLICWQMPFANYFLYPFKLFVTTVHEACHALVARLTGGNVQMISIAPDESGLTLSAGGIRPLISMAGYLGTAVFGGLLIWWGKRPAEARFILQMIGTVILALTVFYGGGGIFSFVSMLIIGAGILWVSRKANDAACHMFLLMLAVQTTLNSVLDIQTLFLASVMGAQHSDARNMESMTGVPAIVWSILWGAIALCILTFSLWVSYRPQAKTGSGGLDASIMPGISGGSTMQDPVLLEQDIESSLADLKLNTAAAKEGQKIKINPKEEKKRK
;
A
#
# COMPACT_ATOMS: atom_id res chain seq x y z
N MET A 1 -17.00 25.05 -14.31
CA MET A 1 -17.49 23.75 -13.76
C MET A 1 -16.38 22.97 -13.04
N ILE A 2 -15.17 22.88 -13.61
CA ILE A 2 -14.00 22.20 -13.03
C ILE A 2 -13.67 22.67 -11.59
N LYS A 3 -13.60 23.99 -11.33
CA LYS A 3 -13.32 24.52 -9.97
C LYS A 3 -14.36 24.10 -8.92
N LYS A 4 -15.65 24.03 -9.30
CA LYS A 4 -16.73 23.60 -8.40
C LYS A 4 -16.60 22.11 -8.06
N ALA A 5 -16.35 21.27 -9.07
CA ALA A 5 -16.15 19.83 -8.88
C ALA A 5 -14.91 19.51 -8.02
N ALA A 6 -13.78 20.17 -8.27
CA ALA A 6 -12.57 20.03 -7.46
C ALA A 6 -12.81 20.44 -5.99
N SER A 7 -13.53 21.55 -5.76
CA SER A 7 -13.88 21.99 -4.41
C SER A 7 -14.83 21.04 -3.67
N ALA A 8 -15.68 20.32 -4.40
CA ALA A 8 -16.59 19.34 -3.81
C ALA A 8 -15.84 18.07 -3.42
N HIS A 9 -14.93 17.59 -4.30
CA HIS A 9 -14.10 16.43 -4.01
C HIS A 9 -13.14 16.68 -2.85
N ALA A 10 -12.49 17.85 -2.79
CA ALA A 10 -11.62 18.20 -1.66
C ALA A 10 -12.38 18.23 -0.33
N ARG A 11 -13.62 18.74 -0.32
CA ARG A 11 -14.48 18.73 0.88
C ARG A 11 -14.87 17.32 1.32
N LEU A 12 -15.16 16.43 0.37
CA LEU A 12 -15.45 15.02 0.65
C LEU A 12 -14.24 14.31 1.28
N VAL A 13 -13.06 14.46 0.67
CA VAL A 13 -11.82 13.87 1.21
C VAL A 13 -11.56 14.40 2.63
N ALA A 14 -11.72 15.72 2.84
CA ALA A 14 -11.55 16.31 4.16
C ALA A 14 -12.56 15.76 5.19
N SER A 15 -13.85 15.62 4.83
CA SER A 15 -14.85 15.06 5.74
C SER A 15 -14.59 13.61 6.09
N ASP A 16 -14.16 12.80 5.11
CA ASP A 16 -13.85 11.39 5.31
C ASP A 16 -12.62 11.21 6.22
N LEU A 17 -11.57 12.01 6.01
CA LEU A 17 -10.38 11.98 6.86
C LEU A 17 -10.71 12.45 8.28
N LEU A 18 -11.52 13.49 8.45
CA LEU A 18 -11.97 13.93 9.78
C LEU A 18 -12.79 12.85 10.49
N HIS A 19 -13.66 12.14 9.76
CA HIS A 19 -14.38 10.99 10.30
C HIS A 19 -13.42 9.88 10.73
N ALA A 20 -12.44 9.54 9.88
CA ALA A 20 -11.42 8.54 10.20
C ALA A 20 -10.62 8.92 11.46
N ILE A 21 -10.18 10.17 11.59
CA ILE A 21 -9.44 10.65 12.77
C ILE A 21 -10.27 10.48 14.05
N LYS A 22 -11.58 10.74 13.98
CA LYS A 22 -12.47 10.65 15.15
C LYS A 22 -12.83 9.20 15.52
N ASN A 23 -12.96 8.32 14.52
CA ASN A 23 -13.60 7.02 14.72
C ASN A 23 -12.66 5.81 14.52
N GLU A 24 -11.53 5.97 13.85
CA GLU A 24 -10.59 4.87 13.54
C GLU A 24 -9.40 4.87 14.49
N ARG A 25 -9.35 3.87 15.38
CA ARG A 25 -8.26 3.71 16.36
C ARG A 25 -6.88 3.64 15.70
N THR A 26 -6.77 2.96 14.55
CA THR A 26 -5.50 2.84 13.81
C THR A 26 -4.99 4.21 13.34
N VAL A 27 -5.89 5.07 12.85
CA VAL A 27 -5.53 6.44 12.44
C VAL A 27 -5.09 7.27 13.63
N GLN A 28 -5.79 7.16 14.77
CA GLN A 28 -5.42 7.84 16.01
C GLN A 28 -4.04 7.41 16.51
N ILE A 29 -3.74 6.10 16.46
CA ILE A 29 -2.42 5.57 16.80
C ILE A 29 -1.35 6.12 15.86
N MET A 30 -1.59 6.12 14.55
CA MET A 30 -0.65 6.69 13.59
C MET A 30 -0.41 8.19 13.82
N LEU A 31 -1.45 8.96 14.14
CA LEU A 31 -1.33 10.36 14.50
C LEU A 31 -0.52 10.56 15.79
N LEU A 32 -0.73 9.71 16.80
CA LEU A 32 0.05 9.74 18.02
C LEU A 32 1.54 9.45 17.73
N ILE A 33 1.82 8.42 16.93
CA ILE A 33 3.17 8.09 16.49
C ILE A 33 3.79 9.28 15.74
N LEU A 34 3.04 9.90 14.83
CA LEU A 34 3.50 11.07 14.07
C LEU A 34 3.88 12.22 15.00
N ILE A 35 3.00 12.59 15.94
CA ILE A 35 3.24 13.68 16.90
C ILE A 35 4.45 13.37 17.77
N LEU A 36 4.54 12.15 18.31
CA LEU A 36 5.69 11.72 19.11
C LEU A 36 6.99 11.77 18.30
N SER A 37 6.95 11.36 17.03
CA SER A 37 8.13 11.40 16.14
C SER A 37 8.60 12.82 15.89
N LEU A 38 7.67 13.76 15.65
CA LEU A 38 8.00 15.17 15.48
C LEU A 38 8.59 15.80 16.75
N ILE A 39 8.07 15.41 17.93
CA ILE A 39 8.64 15.85 19.22
C ILE A 39 10.05 15.27 19.40
N CYS A 40 10.22 13.97 19.15
CA CYS A 40 11.52 13.29 19.25
C CYS A 40 12.56 13.89 18.31
N TRP A 41 12.16 14.33 17.11
CA TRP A 41 13.04 14.98 16.14
C TRP A 41 13.69 16.25 16.70
N GLN A 42 12.96 17.05 17.49
CA GLN A 42 13.46 18.30 18.06
C GLN A 42 14.37 18.09 19.29
N MET A 43 14.44 16.86 19.82
CA MET A 43 15.15 16.54 21.06
C MET A 43 16.46 15.79 20.74
N PRO A 44 17.65 16.32 21.10
CA PRO A 44 18.94 15.75 20.71
C PRO A 44 19.11 14.27 21.07
N PHE A 45 18.65 13.86 22.26
CA PHE A 45 18.77 12.47 22.73
C PHE A 45 17.69 11.54 22.15
N ALA A 46 16.49 12.06 21.88
CA ALA A 46 15.39 11.24 21.34
C ALA A 46 15.55 10.98 19.84
N ASN A 47 16.27 11.84 19.12
CA ASN A 47 16.59 11.60 17.71
C ASN A 47 17.42 10.31 17.50
N TYR A 48 18.25 9.91 18.47
CA TYR A 48 18.96 8.62 18.41
C TYR A 48 18.02 7.40 18.41
N PHE A 49 16.83 7.53 19.02
CA PHE A 49 15.81 6.46 18.95
C PHE A 49 15.21 6.33 17.55
N LEU A 50 15.10 7.45 16.82
CA LEU A 50 14.61 7.46 15.44
C LEU A 50 15.65 6.97 14.43
N TYR A 51 16.93 7.02 14.78
CA TYR A 51 18.05 6.64 13.90
C TYR A 51 17.88 5.29 13.17
N PRO A 52 17.56 4.15 13.83
CA PRO A 52 17.35 2.89 13.11
C PRO A 52 16.17 2.94 12.13
N PHE A 53 15.14 3.74 12.43
CA PHE A 53 14.02 3.92 11.51
C PHE A 53 14.40 4.77 10.30
N LYS A 54 15.25 5.80 10.49
CA LYS A 54 15.76 6.58 9.37
C LYS A 54 16.64 5.74 8.45
N LEU A 55 17.55 4.93 9.00
CA LEU A 55 18.34 3.98 8.20
C LEU A 55 17.46 2.96 7.47
N PHE A 56 16.34 2.53 8.08
CA PHE A 56 15.35 1.71 7.41
C PHE A 56 14.72 2.43 6.21
N VAL A 57 14.33 3.70 6.36
CA VAL A 57 13.78 4.49 5.26
C VAL A 57 14.82 4.69 4.16
N THR A 58 16.07 5.03 4.48
CA THR A 58 17.17 5.12 3.50
C THR A 58 17.36 3.78 2.79
N THR A 59 17.31 2.65 3.51
CA THR A 59 17.41 1.32 2.89
C THR A 59 16.26 1.06 1.91
N VAL A 60 15.04 1.49 2.23
CA VAL A 60 13.89 1.41 1.32
C VAL A 60 14.11 2.28 0.08
N HIS A 61 14.61 3.50 0.26
CA HIS A 61 14.93 4.44 -0.84
C HIS A 61 15.92 3.80 -1.82
N GLU A 62 17.03 3.29 -1.30
CA GLU A 62 18.04 2.60 -2.10
C GLU A 62 17.51 1.30 -2.74
N ALA A 63 16.67 0.55 -2.02
CA ALA A 63 16.01 -0.62 -2.58
C ALA A 63 15.11 -0.28 -3.77
N CYS A 64 14.48 0.91 -3.79
CA CYS A 64 13.67 1.36 -4.91
C CYS A 64 14.53 1.68 -6.15
N HIS A 65 15.68 2.34 -5.97
CA HIS A 65 16.66 2.49 -7.04
C HIS A 65 17.10 1.15 -7.60
N ALA A 66 17.45 0.21 -6.72
CA ALA A 66 17.88 -1.13 -7.11
C ALA A 66 16.77 -1.88 -7.88
N LEU A 67 15.54 -1.82 -7.40
CA LEU A 67 14.39 -2.45 -8.04
C LEU A 67 14.17 -1.90 -9.46
N VAL A 68 14.08 -0.58 -9.61
CA VAL A 68 13.84 0.04 -10.92
C VAL A 68 15.03 -0.15 -11.86
N ALA A 69 16.25 -0.16 -11.35
CA ALA A 69 17.43 -0.50 -12.15
C ALA A 69 17.28 -1.90 -12.75
N ARG A 70 16.91 -2.90 -11.95
CA ARG A 70 16.72 -4.28 -12.44
C ARG A 70 15.53 -4.41 -13.40
N LEU A 71 14.39 -3.75 -13.10
CA LEU A 71 13.20 -3.78 -13.95
C LEU A 71 13.42 -3.10 -15.31
N THR A 72 14.31 -2.13 -15.39
CA THR A 72 14.63 -1.42 -16.64
C THR A 72 15.80 -2.05 -17.41
N GLY A 73 16.23 -3.26 -17.02
CA GLY A 73 17.31 -4.01 -17.69
C GLY A 73 18.72 -3.63 -17.25
N GLY A 74 18.87 -2.87 -16.18
CA GLY A 74 20.15 -2.57 -15.54
C GLY A 74 20.61 -3.65 -14.55
N ASN A 75 21.80 -3.42 -14.01
CA ASN A 75 22.44 -4.25 -13.00
C ASN A 75 22.77 -3.39 -11.77
N VAL A 76 22.52 -3.95 -10.58
CA VAL A 76 22.84 -3.33 -9.29
C VAL A 76 24.13 -3.95 -8.80
N GLN A 77 25.15 -3.13 -8.63
CA GLN A 77 26.46 -3.56 -8.15
C GLN A 77 26.50 -3.55 -6.63
N MET A 78 25.94 -2.51 -6.01
CA MET A 78 26.06 -2.27 -4.59
C MET A 78 24.97 -1.34 -4.08
N ILE A 79 24.52 -1.60 -2.85
CA ILE A 79 23.78 -0.68 -2.00
C ILE A 79 24.69 -0.34 -0.81
N SER A 80 24.79 0.95 -0.50
CA SER A 80 25.56 1.50 0.60
C SER A 80 24.69 2.43 1.44
N ILE A 81 24.69 2.23 2.75
CA ILE A 81 24.08 3.13 3.74
C ILE A 81 25.20 3.70 4.59
N ALA A 82 25.23 5.02 4.78
CA ALA A 82 26.24 5.73 5.55
C ALA A 82 25.73 6.15 6.94
N PRO A 83 26.63 6.41 7.91
CA PRO A 83 26.24 6.79 9.27
C PRO A 83 25.46 8.09 9.37
N ASP A 84 25.59 8.98 8.39
CA ASP A 84 24.89 10.27 8.30
C ASP A 84 23.49 10.15 7.68
N GLU A 85 22.93 8.93 7.64
CA GLU A 85 21.60 8.62 7.10
C GLU A 85 21.54 8.67 5.56
N SER A 86 22.64 9.01 4.87
CA SER A 86 22.72 9.01 3.40
C SER A 86 22.84 7.60 2.82
N GLY A 87 22.41 7.45 1.56
CA GLY A 87 22.42 6.20 0.82
C GLY A 87 23.03 6.35 -0.56
N LEU A 88 23.52 5.25 -1.11
CA LEU A 88 24.02 5.17 -2.48
C LEU A 88 23.76 3.79 -3.07
N THR A 89 23.02 3.74 -4.17
CA THR A 89 22.86 2.57 -5.02
C THR A 89 23.70 2.69 -6.28
N LEU A 90 24.81 1.94 -6.33
CA LEU A 90 25.63 1.86 -7.52
C LEU A 90 24.99 0.88 -8.52
N SER A 91 24.57 1.41 -9.66
CA SER A 91 23.95 0.64 -10.74
C SER A 91 24.53 0.97 -12.11
N ALA A 92 24.50 0.01 -13.02
CA ALA A 92 24.93 0.14 -14.41
C ALA A 92 23.79 -0.25 -15.38
N GLY A 93 23.66 0.46 -16.50
CA GLY A 93 22.55 0.27 -17.43
C GLY A 93 21.20 0.71 -16.87
N GLY A 94 20.12 0.23 -17.48
CA GLY A 94 18.75 0.63 -17.16
C GLY A 94 18.38 2.05 -17.64
N ILE A 95 17.16 2.48 -17.34
CA ILE A 95 16.66 3.81 -17.71
C ILE A 95 16.97 4.79 -16.58
N ARG A 96 18.08 5.53 -16.71
CA ARG A 96 18.63 6.39 -15.65
C ARG A 96 17.63 7.38 -15.02
N PRO A 97 16.81 8.13 -15.79
CA PRO A 97 15.82 9.02 -15.18
C PRO A 97 14.80 8.30 -14.29
N LEU A 98 14.33 7.12 -14.71
CA LEU A 98 13.38 6.33 -13.91
C LEU A 98 14.03 5.83 -12.63
N ILE A 99 15.30 5.39 -12.72
CA ILE A 99 16.07 4.97 -11.55
C ILE A 99 16.20 6.15 -10.58
N SER A 100 16.62 7.33 -11.03
CA SER A 100 16.78 8.50 -10.15
C SER A 100 15.46 8.93 -9.49
N MET A 101 14.32 8.85 -10.18
CA MET A 101 13.01 9.13 -9.57
C MET A 101 12.56 8.07 -8.57
N ALA A 102 13.07 6.84 -8.68
CA ALA A 102 12.57 5.68 -7.95
C ALA A 102 12.75 5.79 -6.43
N GLY A 103 13.81 6.43 -5.96
CA GLY A 103 14.08 6.56 -4.53
C GLY A 103 12.94 7.29 -3.81
N TYR A 104 12.74 8.56 -4.13
CA TYR A 104 11.71 9.38 -3.49
C TYR A 104 10.28 8.89 -3.77
N LEU A 105 9.95 8.61 -5.04
CA LEU A 105 8.60 8.18 -5.40
C LEU A 105 8.30 6.78 -4.90
N GLY A 106 9.26 5.86 -4.98
CA GLY A 106 9.13 4.49 -4.50
C GLY A 106 8.97 4.43 -2.98
N THR A 107 9.74 5.22 -2.23
CA THR A 107 9.61 5.32 -0.77
C THR A 107 8.23 5.86 -0.37
N ALA A 108 7.72 6.88 -1.07
CA ALA A 108 6.38 7.41 -0.84
C ALA A 108 5.29 6.36 -1.12
N VAL A 109 5.40 5.63 -2.24
CA VAL A 109 4.48 4.52 -2.57
C VAL A 109 4.56 3.42 -1.51
N PHE A 110 5.76 3.01 -1.11
CA PHE A 110 5.97 1.98 -0.10
C PHE A 110 5.37 2.38 1.25
N GLY A 111 5.59 3.62 1.70
CA GLY A 111 4.95 4.18 2.88
C GLY A 111 3.42 4.15 2.77
N GLY A 112 2.87 4.54 1.62
CA GLY A 112 1.44 4.44 1.33
C GLY A 112 0.88 3.02 1.39
N LEU A 113 1.65 2.02 0.94
CA LEU A 113 1.29 0.60 1.04
C LEU A 113 1.32 0.11 2.50
N LEU A 114 2.29 0.55 3.30
CA LEU A 114 2.34 0.23 4.73
C LEU A 114 1.12 0.79 5.48
N ILE A 115 0.65 2.00 5.13
CA ILE A 115 -0.60 2.57 5.67
C ILE A 115 -1.80 1.68 5.33
N TRP A 116 -1.87 1.22 4.08
CA TRP A 116 -2.95 0.36 3.61
C TRP A 116 -2.96 -1.01 4.31
N TRP A 117 -1.80 -1.65 4.45
CA TRP A 117 -1.66 -2.87 5.26
C TRP A 117 -1.90 -2.62 6.75
N GLY A 118 -1.64 -1.41 7.24
CA GLY A 118 -1.96 -0.99 8.61
C GLY A 118 -3.43 -1.13 8.97
N LYS A 119 -4.34 -1.18 8.00
CA LYS A 119 -5.77 -1.48 8.23
C LYS A 119 -6.04 -2.94 8.60
N ARG A 120 -5.09 -3.85 8.35
CA ARG A 120 -5.26 -5.30 8.51
C ARG A 120 -4.28 -5.84 9.57
N PRO A 121 -4.61 -5.71 10.87
CA PRO A 121 -3.73 -6.14 11.97
C PRO A 121 -3.26 -7.60 11.84
N ALA A 122 -4.13 -8.49 11.35
CA ALA A 122 -3.82 -9.91 11.16
C ALA A 122 -2.70 -10.17 10.13
N GLU A 123 -2.50 -9.26 9.18
CA GLU A 123 -1.45 -9.39 8.15
C GLU A 123 -0.11 -8.81 8.62
N ALA A 124 -0.09 -8.02 9.70
CA ALA A 124 1.08 -7.23 10.07
C ALA A 124 2.34 -8.07 10.31
N ARG A 125 2.20 -9.23 10.96
CA ARG A 125 3.31 -10.17 11.16
C ARG A 125 3.90 -10.63 9.83
N PHE A 126 3.06 -11.04 8.90
CA PHE A 126 3.50 -11.53 7.59
C PHE A 126 4.19 -10.42 6.78
N ILE A 127 3.63 -9.21 6.79
CA ILE A 127 4.24 -8.06 6.12
C ILE A 127 5.62 -7.73 6.71
N LEU A 128 5.77 -7.73 8.04
CA LEU A 128 7.07 -7.54 8.69
C LEU A 128 8.07 -8.66 8.31
N GLN A 129 7.62 -9.91 8.25
CA GLN A 129 8.46 -11.03 7.81
C GLN A 129 8.96 -10.83 6.37
N MET A 130 8.09 -10.39 5.47
CA MET A 130 8.47 -10.08 4.08
C MET A 130 9.48 -8.95 4.02
N ILE A 131 9.24 -7.82 4.72
CA ILE A 131 10.14 -6.66 4.74
C ILE A 131 11.52 -7.05 5.28
N GLY A 132 11.56 -7.72 6.44
CA GLY A 132 12.82 -8.15 7.04
C GLY A 132 13.59 -9.12 6.15
N THR A 133 12.91 -10.06 5.50
CA THR A 133 13.53 -11.03 4.57
C THR A 133 14.09 -10.34 3.33
N VAL A 134 13.35 -9.40 2.74
CA VAL A 134 13.83 -8.63 1.58
C VAL A 134 15.05 -7.80 1.95
N ILE A 135 15.04 -7.10 3.09
CA ILE A 135 16.21 -6.33 3.54
C ILE A 135 17.41 -7.24 3.72
N LEU A 136 17.27 -8.40 4.37
CA LEU A 136 18.37 -9.34 4.53
C LEU A 136 18.88 -9.88 3.19
N ALA A 137 18.00 -10.16 2.22
CA ALA A 137 18.40 -10.54 0.89
C ALA A 137 19.22 -9.43 0.21
N LEU A 138 18.76 -8.17 0.30
CA LEU A 138 19.51 -7.02 -0.21
C LEU A 138 20.87 -6.87 0.48
N THR A 139 20.95 -7.08 1.80
CA THR A 139 22.22 -7.06 2.54
C THR A 139 23.19 -8.11 2.02
N VAL A 140 22.74 -9.34 1.79
CA VAL A 140 23.59 -10.45 1.33
C VAL A 140 24.03 -10.26 -0.12
N PHE A 141 23.13 -9.86 -1.01
CA PHE A 141 23.42 -9.80 -2.44
C PHE A 141 24.04 -8.46 -2.89
N TYR A 142 23.73 -7.36 -2.18
CA TYR A 142 24.10 -6.01 -2.60
C TYR A 142 24.74 -5.17 -1.49
N GLY A 143 24.83 -5.64 -0.25
CA GLY A 143 25.44 -4.91 0.86
C GLY A 143 26.97 -4.84 0.74
N GLY A 144 27.47 -3.85 -0.01
CA GLY A 144 28.90 -3.73 -0.34
C GLY A 144 29.55 -2.41 0.10
N GLY A 145 28.77 -1.47 0.66
CA GLY A 145 29.22 -0.11 1.02
C GLY A 145 30.20 0.02 2.20
N GLY A 146 30.83 -1.07 2.62
CA GLY A 146 31.65 -1.16 3.82
C GLY A 146 30.92 -1.74 5.04
N ILE A 147 31.66 -1.90 6.14
CA ILE A 147 31.19 -2.64 7.32
C ILE A 147 29.94 -2.03 7.95
N PHE A 148 29.86 -0.69 8.00
CA PHE A 148 28.70 -0.01 8.58
C PHE A 148 27.43 -0.29 7.77
N SER A 149 27.49 -0.17 6.44
CA SER A 149 26.34 -0.46 5.57
C SER A 149 25.87 -1.89 5.75
N PHE A 150 26.80 -2.86 5.72
CA PHE A 150 26.45 -4.27 5.87
C PHE A 150 25.81 -4.55 7.24
N VAL A 151 26.45 -4.10 8.32
CA VAL A 151 26.00 -4.35 9.69
C VAL A 151 24.67 -3.64 9.99
N SER A 152 24.50 -2.39 9.56
CA SER A 152 23.25 -1.64 9.77
C SER A 152 22.07 -2.30 9.05
N MET A 153 22.21 -2.64 7.78
CA MET A 153 21.15 -3.34 7.03
C MET A 153 20.87 -4.73 7.60
N LEU A 154 21.91 -5.46 8.04
CA LEU A 154 21.77 -6.74 8.75
C LEU A 154 20.96 -6.58 10.04
N ILE A 155 21.31 -5.60 10.89
CA ILE A 155 20.61 -5.32 12.15
C ILE A 155 19.16 -4.93 11.90
N ILE A 156 18.88 -4.08 10.90
CA ILE A 156 17.52 -3.67 10.57
C ILE A 156 16.69 -4.86 10.12
N GLY A 157 17.18 -5.63 9.13
CA GLY A 157 16.46 -6.79 8.61
C GLY A 157 16.25 -7.88 9.67
N ALA A 158 17.30 -8.22 10.42
CA ALA A 158 17.23 -9.19 11.50
C ALA A 158 16.35 -8.72 12.66
N GLY A 159 16.42 -7.43 13.01
CA GLY A 159 15.59 -6.82 14.05
C GLY A 159 14.10 -6.87 13.71
N ILE A 160 13.73 -6.53 12.47
CA ILE A 160 12.34 -6.64 11.99
C ILE A 160 11.87 -8.11 12.05
N LEU A 161 12.69 -9.05 11.58
CA LEU A 161 12.35 -10.47 11.66
C LEU A 161 12.23 -10.97 13.10
N TRP A 162 13.11 -10.51 13.99
CA TRP A 162 13.08 -10.85 15.41
C TRP A 162 11.78 -10.36 16.05
N VAL A 163 11.38 -9.10 15.83
CA VAL A 163 10.09 -8.55 16.29
C VAL A 163 8.94 -9.41 15.75
N SER A 164 8.92 -9.69 14.45
CA SER A 164 7.83 -10.46 13.82
C SER A 164 7.67 -11.88 14.40
N ARG A 165 8.76 -12.49 14.89
CA ARG A 165 8.77 -13.86 15.43
C ARG A 165 8.52 -13.92 16.93
N LYS A 166 8.90 -12.88 17.68
CA LYS A 166 8.86 -12.90 19.16
C LYS A 166 7.74 -12.06 19.75
N ALA A 167 7.29 -11.02 19.06
CA ALA A 167 6.24 -10.15 19.55
C ALA A 167 4.84 -10.72 19.29
N ASN A 168 3.88 -10.33 20.11
CA ASN A 168 2.47 -10.64 19.88
C ASN A 168 1.93 -9.85 18.66
N ASP A 169 0.73 -10.21 18.19
CA ASP A 169 0.17 -9.61 16.96
C ASP A 169 -0.12 -8.11 17.11
N ALA A 170 -0.52 -7.65 18.30
CA ALA A 170 -0.75 -6.24 18.58
C ALA A 170 0.55 -5.42 18.48
N ALA A 171 1.66 -5.94 19.00
CA ALA A 171 2.98 -5.31 18.90
C ALA A 171 3.53 -5.35 17.48
N CYS A 172 3.31 -6.43 16.72
CA CYS A 172 3.64 -6.48 15.29
C CYS A 172 2.86 -5.42 14.51
N HIS A 173 1.56 -5.27 14.79
CA HIS A 173 0.73 -4.25 14.16
C HIS A 173 1.21 -2.84 14.53
N MET A 174 1.48 -2.57 15.81
CA MET A 174 2.04 -1.29 16.26
C MET A 174 3.37 -0.98 15.57
N PHE A 175 4.26 -1.96 15.45
CA PHE A 175 5.55 -1.80 14.79
C PHE A 175 5.40 -1.53 13.29
N LEU A 176 4.46 -2.21 12.61
CA LEU A 176 4.13 -1.92 11.21
C LEU A 176 3.63 -0.47 11.04
N LEU A 177 2.74 0.00 11.93
CA LEU A 177 2.26 1.40 11.91
C LEU A 177 3.40 2.39 12.16
N MET A 178 4.34 2.07 13.04
CA MET A 178 5.55 2.87 13.25
C MET A 178 6.36 2.96 11.96
N LEU A 179 6.66 1.84 11.29
CA LEU A 179 7.37 1.86 10.00
C LEU A 179 6.60 2.66 8.94
N ALA A 180 5.27 2.53 8.89
CA ALA A 180 4.43 3.29 7.97
C ALA A 180 4.55 4.80 8.18
N VAL A 181 4.45 5.25 9.44
CA VAL A 181 4.56 6.67 9.79
C VAL A 181 5.98 7.18 9.54
N GLN A 182 7.02 6.44 9.93
CA GLN A 182 8.40 6.87 9.68
C GLN A 182 8.71 6.98 8.20
N THR A 183 8.28 6.01 7.39
CA THR A 183 8.49 6.04 5.93
C THR A 183 7.79 7.24 5.30
N THR A 184 6.52 7.44 5.61
CA THR A 184 5.74 8.54 5.02
C THR A 184 6.16 9.92 5.54
N LEU A 185 6.51 10.04 6.82
CA LEU A 185 7.02 11.28 7.41
C LEU A 185 8.34 11.69 6.75
N ASN A 186 9.29 10.76 6.63
CA ASN A 186 10.57 11.05 5.98
C ASN A 186 10.37 11.41 4.50
N SER A 187 9.51 10.71 3.75
CA SER A 187 9.20 11.11 2.36
C SER A 187 8.61 12.51 2.22
N VAL A 188 7.91 13.03 3.24
CA VAL A 188 7.40 14.41 3.24
C VAL A 188 8.49 15.40 3.68
N LEU A 189 9.28 15.07 4.70
CA LEU A 189 10.39 15.89 5.16
C LEU A 189 11.53 15.95 4.14
N ASP A 190 11.62 14.97 3.25
CA ASP A 190 12.54 14.95 2.13
C ASP A 190 12.40 16.16 1.21
N ILE A 191 11.22 16.81 1.20
CA ILE A 191 11.02 18.08 0.48
C ILE A 191 11.96 19.17 1.04
N GLN A 192 12.10 19.24 2.37
CA GLN A 192 12.99 20.22 3.01
C GLN A 192 14.45 19.88 2.75
N THR A 193 14.84 18.61 2.87
CA THR A 193 16.22 18.16 2.62
C THR A 193 16.60 18.36 1.15
N LEU A 194 15.71 18.01 0.22
CA LEU A 194 15.88 18.22 -1.22
C LEU A 194 15.91 19.70 -1.61
N PHE A 195 15.05 20.52 -1.01
CA PHE A 195 15.06 21.96 -1.25
C PHE A 195 16.38 22.56 -0.80
N LEU A 196 16.84 22.23 0.42
CA LEU A 196 18.13 22.67 0.94
C LEU A 196 19.28 22.15 0.09
N ALA A 197 19.28 20.87 -0.30
CA ALA A 197 20.30 20.28 -1.17
C ALA A 197 20.34 20.95 -2.56
N SER A 198 19.18 21.29 -3.11
CA SER A 198 19.05 21.99 -4.39
C SER A 198 19.60 23.41 -4.32
N VAL A 199 19.31 24.14 -3.23
CA VAL A 199 19.72 25.54 -3.03
C VAL A 199 21.19 25.65 -2.60
N MET A 200 21.65 24.77 -1.70
CA MET A 200 22.99 24.79 -1.12
C MET A 200 24.03 24.06 -1.97
N GLY A 201 23.64 23.44 -3.09
CA GLY A 201 24.56 22.84 -4.05
C GLY A 201 25.18 21.53 -3.56
N ALA A 202 24.44 20.72 -2.80
CA ALA A 202 24.89 19.37 -2.46
C ALA A 202 25.18 18.59 -3.74
N GLN A 203 26.41 18.06 -3.85
CA GLN A 203 26.94 17.53 -5.12
C GLN A 203 26.33 16.18 -5.53
N HIS A 204 25.68 15.46 -4.61
CA HIS A 204 25.13 14.12 -4.86
C HIS A 204 23.69 14.04 -4.33
N SER A 205 22.70 14.25 -5.21
CA SER A 205 21.29 13.99 -4.94
C SER A 205 20.59 13.53 -6.22
N ASP A 206 19.47 12.79 -6.08
CA ASP A 206 18.71 12.35 -7.24
C ASP A 206 18.16 13.51 -8.07
N ALA A 207 17.84 14.63 -7.43
CA ALA A 207 17.39 15.83 -8.11
C ALA A 207 18.51 16.45 -8.98
N ARG A 208 19.76 16.42 -8.51
CA ARG A 208 20.93 16.85 -9.29
C ARG A 208 21.26 15.85 -10.41
N ASN A 209 21.07 14.56 -10.17
CA ASN A 209 21.16 13.54 -11.22
C ASN A 209 20.15 13.83 -12.34
N MET A 210 18.90 14.15 -11.98
CA MET A 210 17.89 14.53 -12.96
C MET A 210 18.21 15.84 -13.67
N GLU A 211 18.73 16.84 -12.98
CA GLU A 211 19.16 18.10 -13.59
C GLU A 211 20.26 17.87 -14.63
N SER A 212 21.28 17.09 -14.30
CA SER A 212 22.37 16.80 -15.25
C SER A 212 21.90 16.01 -16.48
N MET A 213 20.88 15.14 -16.33
CA MET A 213 20.34 14.36 -17.45
C MET A 213 19.29 15.10 -18.28
N THR A 214 18.50 16.00 -17.67
CA THR A 214 17.33 16.62 -18.32
C THR A 214 17.50 18.12 -18.60
N GLY A 215 18.47 18.77 -17.97
CA GLY A 215 18.62 20.24 -17.98
C GLY A 215 17.57 20.99 -17.13
N VAL A 216 16.63 20.28 -16.51
CA VAL A 216 15.60 20.89 -15.64
C VAL A 216 16.17 21.06 -14.23
N PRO A 217 16.12 22.26 -13.61
CA PRO A 217 16.75 22.52 -12.32
C PRO A 217 16.30 21.54 -11.21
N ALA A 218 17.23 21.10 -10.36
CA ALA A 218 16.97 20.14 -9.27
C ALA A 218 15.79 20.52 -8.36
N ILE A 219 15.60 21.83 -8.14
CA ILE A 219 14.48 22.32 -7.32
C ILE A 219 13.10 21.98 -7.90
N VAL A 220 12.97 21.95 -9.24
CA VAL A 220 11.71 21.61 -9.91
C VAL A 220 11.36 20.14 -9.65
N TRP A 221 12.34 19.25 -9.75
CA TRP A 221 12.17 17.82 -9.43
C TRP A 221 11.84 17.60 -7.95
N SER A 222 12.53 18.32 -7.06
CA SER A 222 12.29 18.28 -5.62
C SER A 222 10.85 18.65 -5.25
N ILE A 223 10.33 19.75 -5.82
CA ILE A 223 8.95 20.19 -5.61
C ILE A 223 7.95 19.19 -6.21
N LEU A 224 8.23 18.68 -7.41
CA LEU A 224 7.37 17.72 -8.09
C LEU A 224 7.22 16.42 -7.28
N TRP A 225 8.32 15.81 -6.86
CA TRP A 225 8.29 14.58 -6.07
C TRP A 225 7.65 14.80 -4.71
N GLY A 226 7.91 15.94 -4.07
CA GLY A 226 7.22 16.35 -2.85
C GLY A 226 5.70 16.42 -2.99
N ALA A 227 5.22 17.06 -4.06
CA ALA A 227 3.80 17.14 -4.35
C ALA A 227 3.18 15.76 -4.60
N ILE A 228 3.88 14.90 -5.35
CA ILE A 228 3.43 13.52 -5.60
C ILE A 228 3.40 12.70 -4.30
N ALA A 229 4.43 12.79 -3.46
CA ALA A 229 4.48 12.10 -2.18
C ALA A 229 3.31 12.51 -1.25
N LEU A 230 2.99 13.80 -1.19
CA LEU A 230 1.84 14.31 -0.44
C LEU A 230 0.51 13.79 -1.01
N CYS A 231 0.39 13.71 -2.33
CA CYS A 231 -0.79 13.12 -2.98
C CYS A 231 -0.93 11.63 -2.65
N ILE A 232 0.16 10.86 -2.72
CA ILE A 232 0.18 9.43 -2.36
C ILE A 232 -0.24 9.25 -0.90
N LEU A 233 0.33 10.02 0.03
CA LEU A 233 -0.02 9.96 1.45
C LEU A 233 -1.52 10.23 1.67
N THR A 234 -2.03 11.32 1.10
CA THR A 234 -3.44 11.71 1.23
C THR A 234 -4.36 10.64 0.63
N PHE A 235 -4.01 10.12 -0.55
CA PHE A 235 -4.75 9.07 -1.22
C PHE A 235 -4.75 7.76 -0.43
N SER A 236 -3.59 7.33 0.10
CA SER A 236 -3.47 6.12 0.91
C SER A 236 -4.29 6.19 2.19
N LEU A 237 -4.29 7.33 2.89
CA LEU A 237 -5.13 7.53 4.07
C LEU A 237 -6.62 7.51 3.70
N TRP A 238 -7.01 8.22 2.64
CA TRP A 238 -8.41 8.28 2.21
C TRP A 238 -8.94 6.91 1.74
N VAL A 239 -8.22 6.21 0.88
CA VAL A 239 -8.63 4.86 0.42
C VAL A 239 -8.69 3.87 1.56
N SER A 240 -7.74 3.94 2.50
CA SER A 240 -7.68 3.00 3.62
C SER A 240 -8.80 3.25 4.64
N TYR A 241 -9.15 4.50 4.93
CA TYR A 241 -10.02 4.84 6.06
C TYR A 241 -11.29 5.63 5.71
N ARG A 242 -11.61 5.81 4.42
CA ARG A 242 -12.91 6.38 4.04
C ARG A 242 -14.05 5.54 4.61
N PRO A 243 -15.13 6.18 5.11
CA PRO A 243 -16.32 5.46 5.54
C PRO A 243 -16.86 4.60 4.38
N GLN A 244 -16.97 3.29 4.59
CA GLN A 244 -17.70 2.47 3.64
C GLN A 244 -19.18 2.73 3.87
N ALA A 245 -19.90 3.14 2.81
CA ALA A 245 -21.34 3.15 2.85
C ALA A 245 -21.78 1.75 3.29
N LYS A 246 -22.55 1.66 4.37
CA LYS A 246 -23.26 0.42 4.69
C LYS A 246 -24.12 0.15 3.47
N THR A 247 -23.68 -0.71 2.56
CA THR A 247 -24.58 -1.34 1.61
C THR A 247 -25.61 -1.99 2.49
N GLY A 248 -26.82 -1.43 2.50
CA GLY A 248 -27.92 -2.03 3.22
C GLY A 248 -28.02 -3.46 2.72
N SER A 249 -27.56 -4.41 3.53
CA SER A 249 -28.29 -5.65 3.64
C SER A 249 -29.65 -5.23 4.19
N GLY A 250 -30.51 -4.71 3.32
CA GLY A 250 -31.93 -4.83 3.51
C GLY A 250 -32.09 -6.31 3.82
N GLY A 251 -32.46 -6.60 5.07
CA GLY A 251 -32.90 -7.93 5.41
C GLY A 251 -33.92 -8.29 4.34
N LEU A 252 -33.58 -9.25 3.49
CA LEU A 252 -34.61 -10.11 2.95
C LEU A 252 -35.15 -10.78 4.20
N ASP A 253 -36.22 -10.19 4.71
CA ASP A 253 -37.04 -10.67 5.79
C ASP A 253 -37.18 -12.18 5.61
N ALA A 254 -36.56 -12.94 6.51
CA ALA A 254 -36.74 -14.39 6.59
C ALA A 254 -38.18 -14.76 7.00
N SER A 255 -39.10 -13.80 7.06
CA SER A 255 -40.53 -13.96 7.32
C SER A 255 -41.38 -14.20 6.06
N ILE A 256 -40.80 -14.19 4.84
CA ILE A 256 -41.53 -14.49 3.58
C ILE A 256 -41.31 -15.93 3.07
N MET A 257 -40.75 -16.83 3.90
CA MET A 257 -40.72 -18.27 3.59
C MET A 257 -41.54 -19.04 4.62
N PRO A 258 -42.76 -19.49 4.28
CA PRO A 258 -43.50 -20.37 5.16
C PRO A 258 -42.86 -21.76 5.10
N GLY A 259 -42.37 -22.23 6.25
CA GLY A 259 -42.02 -23.63 6.48
C GLY A 259 -40.57 -23.97 6.16
N ILE A 260 -39.76 -24.11 7.21
CA ILE A 260 -39.14 -25.36 7.64
C ILE A 260 -38.54 -25.07 9.02
N SER A 261 -39.28 -25.49 10.05
CA SER A 261 -38.73 -25.68 11.39
C SER A 261 -37.93 -26.99 11.39
N GLY A 262 -36.66 -26.95 11.80
CA GLY A 262 -35.91 -28.18 12.02
C GLY A 262 -34.49 -27.88 12.48
N GLY A 263 -34.25 -28.08 13.78
CA GLY A 263 -32.91 -28.08 14.33
C GLY A 263 -32.14 -29.35 14.02
N SER A 264 -30.91 -29.38 14.55
CA SER A 264 -29.99 -30.51 14.74
C SER A 264 -28.89 -30.71 13.69
N THR A 265 -27.67 -30.47 14.17
CA THR A 265 -26.44 -31.29 14.04
C THR A 265 -25.92 -31.73 12.67
N MET A 266 -24.63 -31.39 12.45
CA MET A 266 -23.60 -32.12 11.66
C MET A 266 -24.14 -33.33 10.88
N GLN A 267 -24.28 -33.18 9.57
CA GLN A 267 -24.66 -34.26 8.66
C GLN A 267 -23.47 -34.74 7.82
N ASP A 268 -23.42 -36.07 7.68
CA ASP A 268 -22.46 -36.87 6.96
C ASP A 268 -22.25 -36.44 5.49
N PRO A 269 -21.03 -36.50 4.94
CA PRO A 269 -20.72 -36.12 3.56
C PRO A 269 -21.50 -36.90 2.49
N VAL A 270 -22.03 -38.07 2.83
CA VAL A 270 -22.72 -38.99 1.89
C VAL A 270 -24.15 -38.51 1.55
N LEU A 271 -24.80 -37.74 2.43
CA LEU A 271 -26.15 -37.23 2.18
C LEU A 271 -26.14 -35.97 1.28
N LEU A 272 -25.05 -35.19 1.33
CA LEU A 272 -24.86 -34.02 0.47
C LEU A 272 -24.77 -34.38 -1.02
N GLU A 273 -24.17 -35.53 -1.36
CA GLU A 273 -24.10 -36.00 -2.74
C GLU A 273 -25.48 -36.41 -3.28
N GLN A 274 -26.32 -37.06 -2.46
CA GLN A 274 -27.67 -37.46 -2.86
C GLN A 274 -28.62 -36.26 -3.07
N ASP A 275 -28.51 -35.22 -2.23
CA ASP A 275 -29.30 -34.00 -2.37
C ASP A 275 -28.88 -33.15 -3.59
N ILE A 276 -27.60 -33.20 -3.97
CA ILE A 276 -27.10 -32.56 -5.19
C ILE A 276 -27.59 -33.31 -6.44
N GLU A 277 -27.58 -34.65 -6.44
CA GLU A 277 -28.05 -35.45 -7.57
C GLU A 277 -29.56 -35.30 -7.80
N SER A 278 -30.37 -35.26 -6.73
CA SER A 278 -31.82 -35.04 -6.85
C SER A 278 -32.14 -33.63 -7.38
N SER A 279 -31.46 -32.61 -6.88
CA SER A 279 -31.60 -31.23 -7.35
C SER A 279 -31.18 -31.05 -8.82
N LEU A 280 -30.16 -31.78 -9.26
CA LEU A 280 -29.72 -31.77 -10.67
C LEU A 280 -30.71 -32.52 -11.59
N ALA A 281 -31.40 -33.54 -11.09
CA ALA A 281 -32.45 -34.24 -11.84
C ALA A 281 -33.67 -33.33 -12.08
N ASP A 282 -34.11 -32.60 -11.06
CA ASP A 282 -35.22 -31.65 -11.16
C ASP A 282 -34.92 -30.47 -12.10
N LEU A 283 -33.67 -29.99 -12.11
CA LEU A 283 -33.20 -28.95 -13.05
C LEU A 283 -33.21 -29.43 -14.51
N LYS A 284 -32.86 -30.70 -14.75
CA LYS A 284 -32.92 -31.31 -16.09
C LYS A 284 -34.36 -31.53 -16.56
N LEU A 285 -35.27 -31.90 -15.67
CA LEU A 285 -36.71 -32.02 -15.95
C LEU A 285 -37.35 -30.67 -16.31
N ASN A 286 -37.04 -29.61 -15.56
CA ASN A 286 -37.56 -28.26 -15.85
C ASN A 286 -37.01 -27.65 -17.14
N THR A 287 -35.74 -27.92 -17.49
CA THR A 287 -35.16 -27.46 -18.77
C THR A 287 -35.67 -28.23 -19.98
N ALA A 288 -36.07 -29.50 -19.83
CA ALA A 288 -36.74 -30.26 -20.87
C ALA A 288 -38.17 -29.73 -21.13
N ALA A 289 -38.94 -29.46 -20.06
CA ALA A 289 -40.28 -28.89 -20.16
C ALA A 289 -40.29 -27.48 -20.79
N ALA A 290 -39.28 -26.66 -20.49
CA ALA A 290 -39.11 -25.34 -21.10
C ALA A 290 -38.81 -25.38 -22.62
N LYS A 291 -38.17 -26.46 -23.11
CA LYS A 291 -37.90 -26.64 -24.55
C LYS A 291 -39.11 -27.16 -25.33
N GLU A 292 -40.04 -27.88 -24.70
CA GLU A 292 -41.29 -28.32 -25.34
C GLU A 292 -42.36 -27.22 -25.42
N GLY A 293 -42.38 -26.28 -24.46
CA GLY A 293 -43.35 -25.17 -24.42
C GLY A 293 -43.17 -24.07 -25.48
N GLN A 294 -42.08 -24.10 -26.27
CA GLN A 294 -41.76 -23.05 -27.25
C GLN A 294 -42.22 -23.35 -28.69
N LYS A 295 -43.02 -24.40 -28.91
CA LYS A 295 -43.70 -24.70 -30.19
C LYS A 295 -45.20 -24.37 -30.11
N ILE A 296 -45.56 -23.09 -30.02
CA ILE A 296 -46.96 -22.65 -30.24
C ILE A 296 -47.01 -21.54 -31.31
N LYS A 297 -47.49 -21.97 -32.48
CA LYS A 297 -48.09 -21.29 -33.65
C LYS A 297 -48.00 -19.75 -33.75
N ILE A 298 -47.25 -19.30 -34.75
CA ILE A 298 -47.43 -17.99 -35.41
C ILE A 298 -48.49 -18.18 -36.50
N ASN A 299 -49.63 -17.48 -36.41
CA ASN A 299 -50.69 -17.45 -37.43
C ASN A 299 -50.47 -16.23 -38.36
N PRO A 300 -50.40 -16.38 -39.70
CA PRO A 300 -50.01 -15.29 -40.59
C PRO A 300 -51.22 -14.51 -41.15
N LYS A 301 -51.06 -13.19 -41.24
CA LYS A 301 -51.79 -12.25 -42.11
C LYS A 301 -53.24 -11.88 -41.74
N GLU A 302 -53.39 -11.04 -40.72
CA GLU A 302 -54.31 -9.90 -40.77
C GLU A 302 -53.53 -8.62 -41.13
N GLU A 303 -53.18 -8.45 -42.41
CA GLU A 303 -52.68 -7.16 -42.90
C GLU A 303 -53.05 -6.98 -44.37
N LYS A 304 -54.35 -6.80 -44.64
CA LYS A 304 -54.84 -6.19 -45.88
C LYS A 304 -56.30 -5.75 -45.72
N LYS A 305 -56.51 -4.58 -45.11
CA LYS A 305 -57.59 -3.61 -45.42
C LYS A 305 -57.55 -2.46 -44.41
N ARG A 306 -56.72 -1.45 -44.70
CA ARG A 306 -57.01 -0.03 -44.48
C ARG A 306 -55.93 0.80 -45.16
N LYS A 307 -56.26 1.20 -46.39
CA LYS A 307 -55.66 2.23 -47.25
C LYS A 307 -54.29 1.91 -47.85
#